data_AF-A0A5V8V1M7-F1
#
_entry.id   AF-A0A5V8V1M7-F1
#
_cell.length_a   1.000
_cell.length_b   1.000
_cell.length_c   1.000
_cell.angle_alpha   90.00
_cell.angle_beta   90.00
_cell.angle_gamma   90.00
#
_symmetry.space_group_name_H-M   'P 1'
#
loop_
_entity.id
_entity.type
_entity.pdbx_description
1 polymer ?
#
loop_
_entity_poly.entity_id
_entity_poly.type
_entity_poly.pdbx_seq_one_letter_code
_entity_poly.pdbx_strand_id
1 'polypeptide(L)'
;MMTMKQTQKMRSFFRNRVTKALGMTLALMMASQSALASLAADQTRYIFRGDKDALTITVTNNDKERTFGGQAWVDNIVEKDTRPTFVVTPSFFKVKPQGQQTLRIIMASDHLPKDKESVYWLNLQ
;
A
#
# COMPACT_ATOMS: atom_id res chain seq x y z
N MET A 1 -52.96 -38.88 -7.55
CA MET A 1 -52.49 -37.55 -8.03
C MET A 1 -51.73 -36.72 -6.97
N MET A 2 -51.80 -37.03 -5.67
CA MET A 2 -51.10 -36.28 -4.60
C MET A 2 -49.58 -36.52 -4.49
N THR A 3 -49.09 -37.66 -4.94
CA THR A 3 -47.67 -38.09 -4.83
C THR A 3 -46.69 -37.34 -5.75
N MET A 4 -47.15 -36.86 -6.92
CA MET A 4 -46.30 -36.09 -7.86
C MET A 4 -46.03 -34.64 -7.39
N LYS A 5 -46.99 -33.99 -6.72
CA LYS A 5 -46.81 -32.62 -6.21
C LYS A 5 -45.79 -32.56 -5.07
N GLN A 6 -45.75 -33.61 -4.24
CA GLN A 6 -44.87 -33.71 -3.06
C GLN A 6 -43.41 -33.93 -3.47
N THR A 7 -43.17 -34.76 -4.49
CA THR A 7 -41.85 -34.95 -5.10
C THR A 7 -41.36 -33.70 -5.82
N GLN A 8 -42.24 -32.95 -6.48
CA GLN A 8 -41.88 -31.70 -7.16
C GLN A 8 -41.52 -30.57 -6.18
N LYS A 9 -42.22 -30.46 -5.03
CA LYS A 9 -41.89 -29.55 -3.93
C LYS A 9 -40.54 -29.89 -3.28
N MET A 10 -40.27 -31.18 -3.09
CA MET A 10 -39.00 -31.65 -2.56
C MET A 10 -37.85 -31.31 -3.53
N ARG A 11 -38.02 -31.55 -4.84
CA ARG A 11 -37.04 -31.15 -5.87
C ARG A 11 -36.78 -29.64 -5.91
N SER A 12 -37.81 -28.80 -5.79
CA SER A 12 -37.63 -27.34 -5.79
C SER A 12 -36.95 -26.83 -4.52
N PHE A 13 -37.21 -27.45 -3.37
CA PHE A 13 -36.53 -27.16 -2.10
C PHE A 13 -35.03 -27.43 -2.17
N PHE A 14 -34.64 -28.61 -2.68
CA PHE A 14 -33.23 -28.94 -2.89
C PHE A 14 -32.58 -28.02 -3.93
N ARG A 15 -33.25 -27.74 -5.06
CA ARG A 15 -32.75 -26.81 -6.09
C ARG A 15 -32.49 -25.41 -5.54
N ASN A 16 -33.40 -24.86 -4.73
CA ASN A 16 -33.25 -23.52 -4.15
C ASN A 16 -32.13 -23.42 -3.10
N ARG A 17 -31.86 -24.51 -2.36
CA ARG A 17 -30.71 -24.57 -1.46
C ARG A 17 -29.40 -24.61 -2.22
N VAL A 18 -29.35 -25.35 -3.33
CA VAL A 18 -28.17 -25.42 -4.20
C VAL A 18 -27.89 -24.06 -4.86
N THR A 19 -28.89 -23.38 -5.43
CA THR A 19 -28.68 -22.04 -6.02
C THR A 19 -28.25 -20.99 -4.99
N LYS A 20 -28.81 -21.02 -3.77
CA LYS A 20 -28.37 -20.12 -2.69
C LYS A 20 -26.94 -20.42 -2.24
N ALA A 21 -26.58 -21.69 -2.07
CA ALA A 21 -25.22 -22.09 -1.71
C ALA A 21 -24.22 -21.67 -2.81
N LEU A 22 -24.54 -21.90 -4.08
CA LEU A 22 -23.71 -21.50 -5.20
C LEU A 22 -23.52 -19.97 -5.27
N GLY A 23 -24.61 -19.22 -5.07
CA GLY A 23 -24.55 -17.76 -5.00
C GLY A 23 -23.69 -17.26 -3.84
N MET A 24 -23.79 -17.90 -2.66
CA MET A 24 -22.98 -17.54 -1.50
C MET A 24 -21.49 -17.88 -1.70
N THR A 25 -21.18 -19.04 -2.29
CA THR A 25 -19.81 -19.41 -2.64
C THR A 25 -19.20 -18.43 -3.64
N LEU A 26 -19.95 -18.04 -4.67
CA LEU A 26 -19.47 -17.06 -5.66
C LEU A 26 -19.21 -15.69 -5.01
N ALA A 27 -20.09 -15.23 -4.14
CA ALA A 27 -19.91 -13.98 -3.40
C ALA A 27 -18.66 -14.01 -2.50
N LEU A 28 -18.40 -15.12 -1.82
CA LEU A 28 -17.20 -15.29 -0.99
C LEU A 28 -15.91 -15.29 -1.81
N MET A 29 -15.91 -15.89 -3.01
CA MET A 29 -14.75 -15.86 -3.91
C MET A 29 -14.45 -14.45 -4.43
N MET A 30 -15.47 -13.62 -4.63
CA MET A 30 -15.28 -12.22 -5.05
C MET A 30 -14.74 -11.34 -3.92
N ALA A 31 -14.95 -11.72 -2.66
CA ALA A 31 -14.46 -10.98 -1.50
C ALA A 31 -12.98 -11.28 -1.16
N SER A 32 -12.41 -12.39 -1.65
CA SER A 32 -11.02 -12.77 -1.41
C SER A 32 -10.07 -12.16 -2.45
N GLN A 33 -9.78 -10.86 -2.34
CA GLN A 33 -8.72 -10.23 -3.13
C GLN A 33 -7.39 -10.25 -2.38
N SER A 34 -6.33 -10.76 -3.01
CA SER A 34 -4.96 -10.65 -2.50
C SER A 34 -4.39 -9.28 -2.85
N ALA A 35 -4.03 -8.48 -1.85
CA ALA A 35 -3.22 -7.29 -2.05
C ALA A 35 -1.74 -7.71 -2.16
N LEU A 36 -1.10 -7.37 -3.28
CA LEU A 36 0.31 -7.62 -3.51
C LEU A 36 1.06 -6.28 -3.51
N ALA A 37 1.73 -5.96 -2.41
CA ALA A 37 2.70 -4.88 -2.35
C ALA A 37 4.10 -5.46 -2.60
N SER A 38 4.83 -4.92 -3.58
CA SER A 38 6.17 -5.42 -3.90
C SER A 38 7.29 -4.53 -3.38
N LEU A 39 7.07 -3.21 -3.38
CA LEU A 39 8.03 -2.24 -2.87
C LEU A 39 7.90 -2.14 -1.35
N ALA A 40 9.02 -2.32 -0.65
CA ALA A 40 9.10 -2.22 0.81
C ALA A 40 10.24 -1.27 1.19
N ALA A 41 9.96 -0.33 2.09
CA ALA A 41 10.98 0.50 2.70
C ALA A 41 11.72 -0.27 3.80
N ASP A 42 12.98 0.08 4.07
CA ASP A 42 13.83 -0.59 5.04
C ASP A 42 13.48 -0.29 6.50
N GLN A 43 12.75 0.80 6.75
CA GLN A 43 12.26 1.18 8.07
C GLN A 43 10.78 1.60 8.05
N THR A 44 10.16 1.55 9.22
CA THR A 44 8.79 2.05 9.45
C THR A 44 8.75 3.54 9.82
N ARG A 45 9.89 4.13 10.17
CA ARG A 45 10.08 5.55 10.48
C ARG A 45 11.54 5.95 10.27
N TYR A 46 11.78 7.21 9.94
CA TYR A 46 13.12 7.77 9.75
C TYR A 46 13.29 8.98 10.66
N ILE A 47 14.43 9.06 11.34
CA ILE A 47 14.79 10.21 12.18
C ILE A 47 15.80 11.04 11.41
N PHE A 48 15.38 12.22 10.95
CA PHE A 48 16.28 13.19 10.35
C PHE A 48 16.96 13.99 11.46
N ARG A 49 18.29 13.87 11.54
CA ARG A 49 19.06 14.65 12.52
C ARG A 49 19.32 16.05 12.01
N GLY A 50 19.06 17.06 12.83
CA GLY A 50 19.26 18.47 12.46
C GLY A 50 20.71 18.89 12.20
N ASP A 51 21.69 18.06 12.56
CA ASP A 51 23.13 18.26 12.27
C ASP A 51 23.60 17.53 10.99
N LYS A 52 22.66 17.04 10.17
CA LYS A 52 22.94 16.33 8.90
C LYS A 52 22.18 16.99 7.75
N ASP A 53 22.78 16.95 6.57
CA ASP A 53 22.16 17.52 5.36
C ASP A 53 21.21 16.52 4.67
N ALA A 54 21.35 15.23 4.96
CA ALA A 54 20.53 14.18 4.38
C ALA A 54 20.44 12.94 5.27
N LEU A 55 19.39 12.15 5.05
CA LEU A 55 19.33 10.75 5.45
C LEU A 55 19.07 9.85 4.24
N THR A 56 19.38 8.56 4.39
CA THR A 56 19.24 7.56 3.35
C THR A 56 18.12 6.58 3.67
N ILE A 57 17.40 6.17 2.64
CA ILE A 57 16.30 5.20 2.69
C ILE A 57 16.53 4.15 1.62
N THR A 58 16.21 2.89 1.91
CA THR A 58 16.30 1.81 0.94
C THR A 58 14.92 1.24 0.64
N VAL A 59 14.57 1.23 -0.64
CA VAL A 59 13.35 0.58 -1.16
C VAL A 59 13.73 -0.72 -1.84
N THR A 60 13.18 -1.84 -1.38
CA THR A 60 13.41 -3.17 -1.94
C THR A 60 12.20 -3.61 -2.75
N ASN A 61 12.43 -4.22 -3.91
CA ASN A 61 11.40 -4.91 -4.67
C ASN A 61 11.44 -6.41 -4.36
N ASN A 62 10.44 -6.91 -3.63
CA ASN A 62 10.38 -8.30 -3.21
C ASN A 62 9.81 -9.26 -4.27
N ASP A 63 9.32 -8.74 -5.40
CA ASP A 63 8.87 -9.56 -6.53
C ASP A 63 10.06 -10.23 -7.22
N LYS A 64 9.87 -11.48 -7.60
CA LYS A 64 10.92 -12.35 -8.16
C LYS A 64 11.13 -12.12 -9.65
N GLU A 65 10.16 -11.57 -10.36
CA GLU A 65 10.12 -11.54 -11.82
C GLU A 65 9.86 -10.14 -12.39
N ARG A 66 9.09 -9.31 -11.70
CA ARG A 66 8.61 -8.02 -12.21
C ARG A 66 9.46 -6.85 -11.71
N THR A 67 9.78 -5.95 -12.64
CA THR A 67 10.32 -4.63 -12.30
C THR A 67 9.19 -3.70 -11.91
N PHE A 68 9.35 -2.97 -10.81
CA PHE A 68 8.40 -1.95 -10.38
C PHE A 68 8.99 -0.55 -10.51
N GLY A 69 8.14 0.41 -10.85
CA GLY A 69 8.43 1.84 -10.69
C GLY A 69 7.94 2.30 -9.32
N GLY A 70 8.57 3.33 -8.77
CA GLY A 70 8.13 3.96 -7.53
C GLY A 70 8.29 5.48 -7.58
N GLN A 71 7.39 6.18 -6.91
CA GLN A 71 7.48 7.60 -6.62
C GLN A 71 7.58 7.80 -5.10
N ALA A 72 8.46 8.71 -4.66
CA ALA A 72 8.57 9.05 -3.25
C ALA A 72 8.63 10.58 -3.06
N TRP A 73 7.92 11.05 -2.03
CA TRP A 73 7.86 12.47 -1.66
C TRP A 73 7.58 12.63 -0.17
N VAL A 74 7.86 13.82 0.37
CA VAL A 74 7.56 14.17 1.76
C VAL A 74 6.42 15.17 1.79
N ASP A 75 5.37 14.85 2.56
CA ASP A 75 4.23 15.74 2.82
C ASP A 75 4.28 16.31 4.23
N ASN A 76 3.77 17.53 4.36
CA ASN A 76 3.55 18.18 5.65
C ASN A 76 2.29 17.58 6.30
N ILE A 77 2.34 17.27 7.59
CA ILE A 77 1.14 16.78 8.32
C ILE A 77 0.06 17.86 8.38
N VAL A 78 0.46 19.12 8.46
CA VAL A 78 -0.44 20.28 8.47
C VAL A 78 -0.42 20.91 7.09
N GLU A 79 -1.50 20.73 6.34
CA GLU A 79 -1.64 21.19 4.93
C GLU A 79 -1.47 22.70 4.72
N LYS A 80 -1.54 23.51 5.80
CA LYS A 80 -1.44 24.98 5.70
C LYS A 80 -0.03 25.49 5.37
N ASP A 81 1.00 24.71 5.66
CA ASP A 81 2.35 25.04 5.19
C ASP A 81 2.59 24.27 3.89
N THR A 82 2.80 24.99 2.79
CA THR A 82 3.04 24.41 1.46
C THR A 82 4.51 24.42 1.08
N ARG A 83 5.40 24.93 1.95
CA ARG A 83 6.82 25.00 1.66
C ARG A 83 7.44 23.61 1.73
N PRO A 84 8.21 23.19 0.72
CA PRO A 84 8.94 21.93 0.77
C PRO A 84 10.06 22.04 1.80
N THR A 85 9.92 21.34 2.93
CA THR A 85 10.97 21.24 3.95
C THR A 85 12.01 20.21 3.56
N PHE A 86 11.55 19.10 2.99
CA PHE A 86 12.38 17.97 2.57
C PHE A 86 12.11 17.62 1.12
N VAL A 87 13.15 17.14 0.44
CA VAL A 87 13.08 16.64 -0.94
C VAL A 87 13.65 15.23 -1.00
N VAL A 88 12.97 14.34 -1.72
CA VAL A 88 13.43 12.97 -1.96
C VAL A 88 14.13 12.89 -3.32
N THR A 89 15.31 12.29 -3.37
CA THR A 89 16.09 12.11 -4.61
C THR A 89 16.60 10.67 -4.76
N PRO A 90 16.36 9.99 -5.91
CA PRO A 90 15.42 10.40 -6.96
C PRO A 90 13.96 10.32 -6.47
N SER A 91 13.11 11.24 -6.91
CA SER A 91 11.68 11.21 -6.55
C SER A 91 10.88 10.20 -7.37
N PHE A 92 11.40 9.76 -8.52
CA PHE A 92 10.81 8.73 -9.38
C PHE A 92 11.89 7.77 -9.85
N PHE A 93 11.67 6.45 -9.70
CA PHE A 93 12.69 5.44 -9.91
C PHE A 93 12.12 4.10 -10.37
N LYS A 94 13.00 3.16 -10.72
CA LYS A 94 12.65 1.77 -11.05
C LYS A 94 13.51 0.82 -10.23
N VAL A 95 12.94 -0.29 -9.79
CA VAL A 95 13.62 -1.34 -9.03
C VAL A 95 13.45 -2.66 -9.74
N LYS A 96 14.57 -3.27 -10.15
CA LYS A 96 14.60 -4.60 -10.78
C LYS A 96 14.03 -5.67 -9.83
N PRO A 97 13.65 -6.86 -10.34
CA PRO A 97 13.20 -7.95 -9.47
C PRO A 97 14.26 -8.29 -8.42
N GLN A 98 13.83 -8.48 -7.17
CA GLN A 98 14.71 -8.71 -6.00
C GLN A 98 15.77 -7.62 -5.78
N GLY A 99 15.63 -6.47 -6.44
CA GLY A 99 16.56 -5.37 -6.40
C GLY A 99 16.26 -4.37 -5.28
N GLN A 100 17.18 -3.43 -5.11
CA GLN A 100 17.05 -2.33 -4.17
C GLN A 100 17.32 -1.00 -4.86
N GLN A 101 16.64 0.05 -4.40
CA GLN A 101 16.89 1.43 -4.77
C GLN A 101 17.12 2.25 -3.51
N THR A 102 18.24 2.96 -3.49
CA THR A 102 18.55 3.91 -2.43
C THR A 102 18.03 5.30 -2.79
N LEU A 103 17.34 5.93 -1.85
CA LEU A 103 16.82 7.28 -1.94
C LEU A 103 17.51 8.15 -0.87
N ARG A 104 17.62 9.45 -1.14
CA ARG A 104 18.10 10.45 -0.19
C ARG A 104 16.97 11.41 0.14
N ILE A 105 16.70 11.60 1.42
CA ILE A 105 15.89 12.72 1.91
C ILE A 105 16.86 13.84 2.28
N ILE A 106 16.66 15.01 1.68
CA ILE A 106 17.53 16.18 1.83
C ILE A 106 16.69 17.31 2.42
N MET A 107 17.22 18.05 3.40
CA MET A 107 16.57 19.25 3.92
C MET A 107 16.75 20.41 2.93
N ALA A 108 15.64 20.94 2.43
CA ALA A 108 15.62 22.04 1.47
C ALA A 108 15.39 23.41 2.13
N SER A 109 14.86 23.45 3.36
CA SER A 109 14.64 24.67 4.13
C SER A 109 14.80 24.41 5.63
N ASP A 110 15.34 25.39 6.36
CA ASP A 110 15.79 25.26 7.75
C ASP A 110 14.87 25.94 8.78
N HIS A 111 13.65 26.31 8.36
CA HIS A 111 12.64 27.04 9.16
C HIS A 111 12.01 26.23 10.31
N LEU A 112 12.59 25.08 10.66
CA LEU A 112 12.07 24.21 11.70
C LEU A 112 12.36 24.76 13.11
N PRO A 113 11.40 24.60 14.05
CA PRO A 113 11.63 24.87 15.47
C PRO A 113 12.89 24.16 15.97
N LYS A 114 13.69 24.81 16.81
CA LYS A 114 14.95 24.26 17.36
C LYS A 114 14.76 23.64 18.75
N ASP A 115 13.60 23.81 19.35
CA ASP A 115 13.25 23.43 20.72
C ASP A 115 12.34 22.20 20.80
N LYS A 116 11.89 21.69 19.65
CA LYS A 116 11.01 20.51 19.56
C LYS A 116 11.18 19.77 18.24
N GLU A 117 10.73 18.52 18.22
CA GLU A 117 10.69 17.72 17.00
C GLU A 117 9.54 18.15 16.08
N SER A 118 9.74 17.97 14.77
CA SER A 118 8.73 18.17 13.73
C SER A 118 8.49 16.85 13.00
N VAL A 119 7.24 16.57 12.65
CA VAL A 119 6.84 15.29 12.04
C VAL A 119 6.26 15.53 10.65
N TYR A 120 6.68 14.70 9.71
CA TYR A 120 6.32 14.72 8.29
C TYR A 120 5.95 13.31 7.82
N TRP A 121 5.18 13.21 6.74
CA TRP A 121 4.90 11.94 6.09
C TRP A 121 5.88 11.69 4.96
N LEU A 122 6.49 10.51 4.94
CA LEU A 122 7.16 10.00 3.75
C LEU A 122 6.20 9.08 3.01
N ASN A 123 5.88 9.45 1.78
CA ASN A 123 5.05 8.64 0.90
C ASN A 123 5.94 7.84 -0.05
N LEU A 124 5.50 6.61 -0.33
CA LEU A 124 6.07 5.72 -1.34
C LEU A 124 4.90 5.12 -2.12
N GLN A 125 4.82 5.42 -3.42
CA GLN A 125 3.77 5.00 -4.34
C GLN A 125 4.33 4.14 -5.47
#